data_AF-A0A5J4QVK1-F1
#
_entry.id   AF-A0A5J4QVK1-F1
#
_cell.length_a   1.000
_cell.length_b   1.000
_cell.length_c   1.000
_cell.angle_alpha   90.00
_cell.angle_beta   90.00
_cell.angle_gamma   90.00
#
_symmetry.space_group_name_H-M   'P 1'
#
loop_
_entity.id
_entity.type
_entity.pdbx_description
1 polymer ?
#
loop_
_entity_poly.entity_id
_entity_poly.type
_entity_poly.pdbx_seq_one_letter_code
_entity_poly.pdbx_strand_id
1 'polypeptide(L)'
;SQEYLLYRYNINKNEIKSFSYRDDGCMGYMKFINHDDKVMKKIPYLSYYIPMRGFFNTARCSLCIDHYGELADVCFGDICVGEYAKDTVGVNSIIVRNHYWNNLLKQASDKGYVTINKISSDLINSSQGYIFRHKKGPGIVAAFMLRKILLKRIPVYDIPFISNFQFKYLIREIHNYVSRFIGKYPSLWFIIKILDNSESC
;
A
#
# COMPACT_ATOMS: atom_id res chain seq x y z
N SER A 1 0.22 4.79 13.05
CA SER A 1 -0.65 3.61 12.80
C SER A 1 -0.58 2.60 13.93
N GLN A 2 0.59 2.10 14.34
CA GLN A 2 0.72 1.13 15.44
C GLN A 2 0.04 1.58 16.74
N GLU A 3 0.24 2.84 17.16
CA GLU A 3 -0.42 3.38 18.37
C GLU A 3 -1.95 3.40 18.26
N TYR A 4 -2.50 3.68 17.07
CA TYR A 4 -3.94 3.54 16.83
C TYR A 4 -4.40 2.08 16.92
N LEU A 5 -3.57 1.12 16.49
CA LEU A 5 -3.91 -0.30 16.63
C LEU A 5 -3.94 -0.74 18.10
N LEU A 6 -3.03 -0.21 18.94
CA LEU A 6 -3.08 -0.39 20.40
C LEU A 6 -4.40 0.15 20.98
N TYR A 7 -4.78 1.37 20.62
CA TYR A 7 -6.04 1.99 21.02
C TYR A 7 -7.29 1.26 20.48
N ARG A 8 -7.24 0.77 19.22
CA ARG A 8 -8.36 0.06 18.57
C ARG A 8 -8.66 -1.24 19.30
N TYR A 9 -7.63 -2.01 19.63
CA TYR A 9 -7.73 -3.35 20.23
C TYR A 9 -7.51 -3.39 21.75
N ASN A 10 -7.36 -2.23 22.41
CA ASN A 10 -7.14 -2.09 23.85
C ASN A 10 -5.91 -2.88 24.37
N ILE A 11 -4.78 -2.75 23.68
CA ILE A 11 -3.53 -3.45 24.00
C ILE A 11 -2.56 -2.48 24.70
N ASN A 12 -2.08 -2.87 25.88
CA ASN A 12 -1.06 -2.13 26.63
C ASN A 12 0.31 -2.23 25.92
N LYS A 13 0.95 -1.09 25.68
CA LYS A 13 2.26 -1.02 25.00
C LYS A 13 3.36 -1.78 25.75
N ASN A 14 3.31 -1.80 27.08
CA ASN A 14 4.39 -2.34 27.92
C ASN A 14 4.42 -3.87 27.93
N GLU A 15 3.29 -4.51 27.63
CA GLU A 15 3.16 -5.98 27.58
C GLU A 15 3.73 -6.58 26.28
N ILE A 16 4.01 -5.75 25.27
CA ILE A 16 4.41 -6.18 23.93
C ILE A 16 5.92 -6.41 23.86
N LYS A 17 6.31 -7.61 23.43
CA LYS A 17 7.67 -7.95 23.00
C LYS A 17 7.87 -7.65 21.53
N SER A 18 6.91 -8.03 20.68
CA SER A 18 6.99 -7.79 19.24
C SER A 18 5.63 -7.59 18.58
N PHE A 19 5.65 -6.94 17.41
CA PHE A 19 4.47 -6.58 16.63
C PHE A 19 4.77 -6.75 15.14
N SER A 20 3.86 -7.41 14.43
CA SER A 20 3.93 -7.64 12.98
C SER A 20 2.68 -7.09 12.31
N TYR A 21 2.83 -6.24 11.29
CA TYR A 21 1.71 -5.78 10.46
C TYR A 21 1.13 -6.91 9.58
N ARG A 22 1.97 -7.83 9.12
CA ARG A 22 1.60 -9.01 8.33
C ARG A 22 2.59 -10.13 8.64
N ASP A 23 2.06 -11.30 8.90
CA ASP A 23 2.75 -12.55 9.27
C ASP A 23 1.83 -13.74 8.91
N ASP A 24 2.31 -14.98 9.00
CA ASP A 24 1.65 -16.18 8.46
C ASP A 24 1.40 -16.12 6.93
N GLY A 25 2.35 -15.58 6.17
CA GLY A 25 2.40 -15.71 4.71
C GLY A 25 1.51 -14.75 3.91
N CYS A 26 1.01 -15.23 2.76
CA CYS A 26 0.24 -14.41 1.84
C CYS A 26 -1.12 -14.02 2.45
N MET A 27 -1.45 -12.72 2.44
CA MET A 27 -2.70 -12.17 2.99
C MET A 27 -3.00 -12.57 4.46
N GLY A 28 -1.96 -12.90 5.25
CA GLY A 28 -2.07 -13.43 6.61
C GLY A 28 -2.53 -12.41 7.66
N TYR A 29 -1.84 -12.32 8.79
CA TYR A 29 -2.35 -11.68 10.00
C TYR A 29 -1.43 -10.60 10.56
N MET A 30 -2.02 -9.57 11.14
CA MET A 30 -1.34 -8.74 12.13
C MET A 30 -1.27 -9.49 13.45
N LYS A 31 -0.11 -9.45 14.12
CA LYS A 31 0.13 -10.09 15.42
C LYS A 31 0.71 -9.11 16.44
N PHE A 32 0.29 -9.31 17.69
CA PHE A 32 0.94 -8.78 18.89
C PHE A 32 1.41 -9.97 19.73
N ILE A 33 2.66 -9.97 20.18
CA ILE A 33 3.28 -11.04 20.96
C ILE A 33 3.82 -10.44 22.26
N ASN A 34 3.57 -11.10 23.39
CA ASN A 34 4.00 -10.64 24.72
C ASN A 34 5.42 -11.12 25.08
N HIS A 35 5.92 -10.72 26.26
CA HIS A 35 7.25 -11.12 26.75
C HIS A 35 7.42 -12.63 26.96
N ASP A 36 6.32 -13.37 27.18
CA ASP A 36 6.28 -14.84 27.28
C ASP A 36 6.18 -15.56 25.91
N ASP A 37 6.39 -14.84 24.80
CA ASP A 37 6.21 -15.32 23.42
C ASP A 37 4.79 -15.79 23.06
N LYS A 38 3.77 -15.41 23.85
CA LYS A 38 2.35 -15.71 23.57
C LYS A 38 1.73 -14.66 22.68
N VAL A 39 0.90 -15.10 21.73
CA VAL A 39 0.13 -14.22 20.85
C VAL A 39 -1.02 -13.57 21.61
N MET A 40 -0.91 -12.26 21.87
CA MET A 40 -1.94 -11.46 22.55
C MET A 40 -3.16 -11.22 21.66
N LYS A 41 -2.92 -10.97 20.37
CA LYS A 41 -3.97 -10.71 19.38
C LYS A 41 -3.46 -11.11 17.98
N LYS A 42 -4.33 -11.75 17.21
CA LYS A 42 -4.13 -12.14 15.81
C LYS A 42 -5.35 -11.68 15.01
N ILE A 43 -5.16 -10.80 14.02
CA ILE A 43 -6.25 -10.19 13.23
C ILE A 43 -5.94 -10.36 11.73
N PRO A 44 -6.88 -10.81 10.88
CA PRO A 44 -6.65 -10.91 9.44
C PRO A 44 -6.22 -9.55 8.85
N TYR A 45 -5.25 -9.57 7.94
CA TYR A 45 -4.61 -8.36 7.42
C TYR A 45 -5.63 -7.39 6.81
N LEU A 46 -6.54 -7.89 5.97
CA LEU A 46 -7.56 -7.05 5.32
C LEU A 46 -8.53 -6.40 6.31
N SER A 47 -8.99 -7.13 7.34
CA SER A 47 -9.96 -6.67 8.32
C SER A 47 -9.47 -5.44 9.09
N TYR A 48 -8.17 -5.37 9.41
CA TYR A 48 -7.63 -4.16 10.05
C TYR A 48 -7.18 -3.10 9.03
N TYR A 49 -6.61 -3.51 7.89
CA TYR A 49 -5.97 -2.61 6.91
C TYR A 49 -6.97 -1.79 6.09
N ILE A 50 -8.07 -2.40 5.63
CA ILE A 50 -9.06 -1.72 4.78
C ILE A 50 -9.70 -0.51 5.50
N PRO A 51 -10.20 -0.63 6.75
CA PRO A 51 -10.81 0.51 7.45
C PRO A 51 -9.80 1.62 7.81
N MET A 52 -8.53 1.25 8.01
CA MET A 52 -7.46 2.22 8.31
C MET A 52 -6.91 2.94 7.07
N ARG A 53 -7.33 2.56 5.86
CA ARG A 53 -6.81 3.10 4.60
C ARG A 53 -7.10 4.59 4.48
N GLY A 54 -6.05 5.38 4.26
CA GLY A 54 -6.14 6.84 4.10
C GLY A 54 -5.85 7.61 5.39
N PHE A 55 -6.18 7.07 6.57
CA PHE A 55 -5.97 7.78 7.85
C PHE A 55 -4.50 7.93 8.23
N PHE A 56 -3.68 6.89 8.00
CA PHE A 56 -2.29 6.85 8.44
C PHE A 56 -1.27 6.92 7.29
N ASN A 57 -1.73 7.20 6.07
CA ASN A 57 -0.87 7.40 4.91
C ASN A 57 -0.13 8.74 5.00
N THR A 58 1.18 8.77 4.73
CA THR A 58 1.90 10.05 4.68
C THR A 58 1.36 10.92 3.54
N ALA A 59 1.32 12.24 3.75
CA ALA A 59 0.87 13.18 2.72
C ALA A 59 1.78 13.20 1.47
N ARG A 60 3.02 12.71 1.55
CA ARG A 60 3.91 12.58 0.38
C ARG A 60 3.48 11.44 -0.53
N CYS A 61 2.82 10.39 -0.02
CA CYS A 61 2.39 9.24 -0.83
C CYS A 61 1.39 9.63 -1.93
N SER A 62 0.50 10.60 -1.68
CA SER A 62 -0.45 11.10 -2.69
C SER A 62 0.15 12.10 -3.69
N LEU A 63 1.45 12.40 -3.58
CA LEU A 63 2.19 13.30 -4.48
C LEU A 63 3.28 12.57 -5.27
N CYS A 64 3.47 11.28 -5.03
CA CYS A 64 4.43 10.46 -5.75
C CYS A 64 3.78 9.90 -7.01
N ILE A 65 4.42 10.08 -8.17
CA ILE A 65 3.96 9.57 -9.49
C ILE A 65 4.50 8.19 -9.86
N ASP A 66 5.48 7.68 -9.12
CA ASP A 66 6.03 6.34 -9.30
C ASP A 66 5.22 5.30 -8.50
N HIS A 67 5.02 4.16 -9.14
CA HIS A 67 4.35 2.96 -8.62
C HIS A 67 5.10 1.68 -8.99
N TYR A 68 5.83 1.67 -10.11
CA TYR A 68 6.55 0.51 -10.64
C TYR A 68 8.07 0.57 -10.38
N GLY A 69 8.52 1.45 -9.48
CA GLY A 69 9.94 1.69 -9.22
C GLY A 69 10.65 1.99 -10.53
N GLU A 70 10.17 2.98 -11.29
CA GLU A 70 10.50 3.20 -12.69
C GLU A 70 12.00 3.43 -12.93
N LEU A 71 12.72 3.91 -11.92
CA LEU A 71 14.17 4.14 -11.91
C LEU A 71 15.00 2.95 -11.37
N ALA A 72 14.37 1.85 -10.96
CA ALA A 72 15.08 0.67 -10.45
C ALA A 72 15.50 -0.29 -11.57
N ASP A 73 16.69 -0.87 -11.45
CA ASP A 73 17.18 -1.96 -12.32
C ASP A 73 16.21 -3.16 -12.34
N VAL A 74 15.67 -3.49 -11.16
CA VAL A 74 14.73 -4.59 -10.92
C VAL A 74 13.62 -4.08 -10.00
N CYS A 75 12.37 -4.35 -10.35
CA CYS A 75 11.22 -4.11 -9.49
C CYS A 75 10.42 -5.42 -9.32
N PHE A 76 9.96 -5.68 -8.09
CA PHE A 76 9.10 -6.81 -7.74
C PHE A 76 7.74 -6.29 -7.28
N GLY A 77 6.68 -7.06 -7.52
CA GLY A 77 5.34 -6.74 -6.98
C GLY A 77 4.33 -7.86 -7.09
N ASP A 78 3.32 -7.82 -6.23
CA ASP A 78 2.22 -8.80 -6.19
C ASP A 78 1.41 -8.82 -7.50
N ILE A 79 1.09 -10.01 -8.02
CA ILE A 79 0.17 -10.15 -9.18
C ILE A 79 -1.28 -10.10 -8.71
N CYS A 80 -1.69 -11.02 -7.82
CA CYS A 80 -3.00 -11.07 -7.16
C CYS A 80 -4.25 -10.96 -8.09
N VAL A 81 -4.15 -11.40 -9.34
CA VAL A 81 -5.26 -11.46 -10.31
C VAL A 81 -5.22 -12.75 -11.14
N GLY A 82 -6.35 -13.12 -11.73
CA GLY A 82 -6.47 -14.32 -12.55
C GLY A 82 -6.16 -15.58 -11.73
N GLU A 83 -5.37 -16.49 -12.30
CA GLU A 83 -4.89 -17.70 -11.62
C GLU A 83 -4.05 -17.38 -10.37
N TYR A 84 -3.23 -16.32 -10.42
CA TYR A 84 -2.36 -15.87 -9.32
C TYR A 84 -3.12 -15.31 -8.11
N ALA A 85 -4.43 -15.05 -8.22
CA ALA A 85 -5.25 -14.65 -7.07
C ALA A 85 -5.46 -15.78 -6.04
N LYS A 86 -5.20 -17.05 -6.43
CA LYS A 86 -5.28 -18.22 -5.57
C LYS A 86 -3.93 -18.67 -5.00
N ASP A 87 -2.84 -17.98 -5.36
CA ASP A 87 -1.52 -18.35 -4.88
C ASP A 87 -1.34 -18.05 -3.38
N THR A 88 -0.83 -19.05 -2.67
CA THR A 88 -0.51 -19.00 -1.24
C THR A 88 0.99 -19.13 -0.97
N VAL A 89 1.81 -19.42 -1.99
CA VAL A 89 3.24 -19.72 -1.87
C VAL A 89 4.10 -18.46 -2.01
N GLY A 90 3.72 -17.52 -2.89
CA GLY A 90 4.42 -16.23 -3.09
C GLY A 90 4.94 -15.98 -4.51
N VAL A 91 4.10 -16.17 -5.52
CA VAL A 91 4.40 -15.83 -6.92
C VAL A 91 4.33 -14.32 -7.13
N ASN A 92 5.47 -13.74 -7.50
CA ASN A 92 5.63 -12.30 -7.71
C ASN A 92 5.84 -11.98 -9.20
N SER A 93 5.37 -10.81 -9.62
CA SER A 93 5.83 -10.18 -10.86
C SER A 93 7.23 -9.61 -10.68
N ILE A 94 8.01 -9.61 -11.76
CA ILE A 94 9.32 -8.98 -11.83
C ILE A 94 9.45 -8.16 -13.12
N ILE A 95 9.91 -6.93 -13.00
CA ILE A 95 10.28 -6.06 -14.11
C ILE A 95 11.79 -5.86 -14.04
N VAL A 96 12.51 -6.30 -15.06
CA VAL A 96 13.96 -6.10 -15.18
C VAL A 96 14.25 -5.14 -16.32
N ARG A 97 14.95 -4.05 -16.04
CA ARG A 97 15.27 -2.98 -16.99
C ARG A 97 16.72 -3.04 -17.49
N ASN A 98 17.59 -3.71 -16.74
CA ASN A 98 19.03 -3.73 -16.98
C ASN A 98 19.50 -5.11 -17.50
N HIS A 99 20.35 -5.11 -18.53
CA HIS A 99 20.87 -6.32 -19.17
C HIS A 99 21.65 -7.24 -18.21
N TYR A 100 22.43 -6.67 -17.28
CA TYR A 100 23.18 -7.46 -16.29
C TYR A 100 22.24 -8.31 -15.42
N TRP A 101 21.22 -7.65 -14.84
CA TRP A 101 20.23 -8.32 -14.01
C TRP A 101 19.36 -9.31 -14.78
N ASN A 102 19.03 -9.03 -16.04
CA ASN A 102 18.29 -9.95 -16.90
C ASN A 102 19.10 -11.22 -17.21
N ASN A 103 20.41 -11.09 -17.42
CA ASN A 103 21.30 -12.22 -17.63
C ASN A 103 21.49 -13.05 -16.36
N LEU A 104 21.65 -12.39 -15.19
CA LEU A 104 21.75 -13.06 -13.89
C LEU A 104 20.46 -13.84 -13.57
N LEU A 105 19.30 -13.24 -13.82
CA LEU A 105 18.00 -13.85 -13.61
C LEU A 105 17.79 -15.09 -14.50
N LYS A 106 18.20 -15.04 -15.78
CA LYS A 106 18.20 -16.21 -16.66
C LYS A 106 19.09 -17.32 -16.14
N GLN A 107 20.34 -17.01 -15.78
CA GLN A 107 21.27 -18.00 -15.20
C GLN A 107 20.73 -18.63 -13.89
N ALA A 108 19.98 -17.88 -13.08
CA ALA A 108 19.33 -18.41 -11.89
C ALA A 108 18.20 -19.39 -12.25
N SER A 109 17.47 -19.14 -13.33
CA SER A 109 16.45 -20.04 -13.87
C SER A 109 17.06 -21.29 -14.51
N ASP A 110 18.10 -21.13 -15.32
CA ASP A 110 18.86 -22.23 -15.96
C ASP A 110 19.45 -23.21 -14.92
N LYS A 111 19.81 -22.69 -13.73
CA LYS A 111 20.28 -23.47 -12.57
C LYS A 111 19.16 -23.99 -11.65
N GLY A 112 17.90 -23.74 -11.98
CA GLY A 112 16.73 -24.23 -11.22
C GLY A 112 16.43 -23.50 -9.91
N TYR A 113 17.04 -22.34 -9.63
CA TYR A 113 16.74 -21.57 -8.41
C TYR A 113 15.41 -20.83 -8.48
N VAL A 114 14.94 -20.48 -9.69
CA VAL A 114 13.68 -19.76 -9.91
C VAL A 114 12.97 -20.25 -11.18
N THR A 115 11.64 -20.33 -11.13
CA THR A 115 10.80 -20.50 -12.33
C THR A 115 10.36 -19.13 -12.83
N ILE A 116 10.49 -18.88 -14.13
CA ILE A 116 10.14 -17.59 -14.74
C ILE A 116 9.16 -17.82 -15.89
N ASN A 117 7.99 -17.19 -15.81
CA ASN A 117 7.00 -17.20 -16.87
C ASN A 117 6.83 -15.78 -17.44
N LYS A 118 6.83 -15.66 -18.76
CA LYS A 118 6.54 -14.38 -19.41
C LYS A 118 5.04 -14.09 -19.33
N ILE A 119 4.68 -12.95 -18.77
CA ILE A 119 3.32 -12.44 -18.64
C ILE A 119 3.14 -11.14 -19.43
N SER A 120 1.90 -10.76 -19.74
CA SER A 120 1.62 -9.49 -20.42
C SER A 120 1.67 -8.30 -19.45
N SER A 121 2.02 -7.13 -19.97
CA SER A 121 1.87 -5.86 -19.25
C SER A 121 0.44 -5.60 -18.81
N ASP A 122 -0.53 -6.05 -19.61
CA ASP A 122 -1.96 -5.81 -19.36
C ASP A 122 -2.47 -6.61 -18.16
N LEU A 123 -1.97 -7.83 -17.94
CA LEU A 123 -2.26 -8.61 -16.74
C LEU A 123 -1.80 -7.85 -15.49
N ILE A 124 -0.56 -7.33 -15.49
CA ILE A 124 -0.03 -6.54 -14.36
C ILE A 124 -0.78 -5.22 -14.20
N ASN A 125 -1.09 -4.52 -15.29
CA ASN A 125 -1.88 -3.29 -15.24
C ASN A 125 -3.29 -3.55 -14.66
N SER A 126 -3.90 -4.71 -14.94
CA SER A 126 -5.23 -5.05 -14.43
C SER A 126 -5.29 -5.18 -12.90
N SER A 127 -4.23 -5.68 -12.25
CA SER A 127 -4.16 -5.73 -10.78
C SER A 127 -3.87 -4.37 -10.14
N GLN A 128 -3.10 -3.53 -10.84
CA GLN A 128 -2.58 -2.28 -10.29
C GLN A 128 -3.52 -1.07 -10.48
N GLY A 129 -4.84 -1.26 -10.54
CA GLY A 129 -5.83 -0.20 -10.80
C GLY A 129 -5.80 1.04 -9.90
N TYR A 130 -4.98 1.09 -8.84
CA TYR A 130 -4.66 2.34 -8.12
C TYR A 130 -3.77 3.29 -8.95
N ILE A 131 -2.91 2.78 -9.84
CA ILE A 131 -2.00 3.58 -10.67
C ILE A 131 -2.78 4.54 -11.59
N PHE A 132 -3.72 4.01 -12.37
CA PHE A 132 -4.58 4.74 -13.31
C PHE A 132 -5.60 5.65 -12.60
N ARG A 133 -5.96 5.35 -11.35
CA ARG A 133 -6.86 6.18 -10.53
C ARG A 133 -6.11 7.23 -9.70
N HIS A 134 -4.79 7.20 -9.63
CA HIS A 134 -4.03 8.12 -8.79
C HIS A 134 -2.67 8.47 -9.38
N LYS A 135 -1.69 7.58 -9.27
CA LYS A 135 -0.26 7.80 -9.55
C LYS A 135 0.03 8.38 -10.94
N LYS A 136 -0.63 7.84 -11.97
CA LYS A 136 -0.54 8.26 -13.37
C LYS A 136 -1.89 8.75 -13.92
N GLY A 137 -2.83 9.09 -13.03
CA GLY A 137 -4.23 9.41 -13.35
C GLY A 137 -4.72 10.75 -12.81
N PRO A 138 -6.03 11.06 -12.87
CA PRO A 138 -6.55 12.34 -12.42
C PRO A 138 -6.31 12.62 -10.92
N GLY A 139 -6.05 11.58 -10.12
CA GLY A 139 -5.78 11.70 -8.69
C GLY A 139 -4.49 12.44 -8.34
N ILE A 140 -3.39 12.29 -9.10
CA ILE A 140 -2.17 13.07 -8.84
C ILE A 140 -2.41 14.55 -9.12
N VAL A 141 -3.12 14.85 -10.23
CA VAL A 141 -3.46 16.22 -10.63
C VAL A 141 -4.29 16.90 -9.54
N ALA A 142 -5.31 16.20 -9.03
CA ALA A 142 -6.13 16.67 -7.92
C ALA A 142 -5.34 16.86 -6.62
N ALA A 143 -4.42 15.94 -6.29
CA ALA A 143 -3.58 16.05 -5.09
C ALA A 143 -2.63 17.26 -5.17
N PHE A 144 -2.05 17.52 -6.34
CA PHE A 144 -1.25 18.72 -6.60
C PHE A 144 -2.08 20.00 -6.56
N MET A 145 -3.27 20.01 -7.17
CA MET A 145 -4.18 21.15 -7.14
C MET A 145 -4.59 21.50 -5.70
N LEU A 146 -5.05 20.52 -4.93
CA LEU A 146 -5.38 20.72 -3.51
C LEU A 146 -4.18 21.25 -2.72
N ARG A 147 -2.97 20.74 -3.01
CA ARG A 147 -1.77 21.19 -2.32
C ARG A 147 -1.37 22.63 -2.69
N LYS A 148 -1.61 23.06 -3.94
CA LYS A 148 -1.48 24.47 -4.38
C LYS A 148 -2.51 25.37 -3.69
N ILE A 149 -3.79 24.97 -3.66
CA ILE A 149 -4.88 25.70 -2.97
C ILE A 149 -4.54 25.91 -1.48
N LEU A 150 -3.98 24.90 -0.84
CA LEU A 150 -3.54 24.96 0.57
C LEU A 150 -2.17 25.65 0.77
N LEU A 151 -1.58 26.27 -0.26
CA LEU A 151 -0.29 26.96 -0.24
C LEU A 151 0.89 26.10 0.28
N LYS A 152 0.94 24.81 -0.09
CA LYS A 152 1.97 23.85 0.37
C LYS A 152 2.91 23.38 -0.75
N ARG A 153 4.22 23.31 -0.48
CA ARG A 153 5.24 22.66 -1.35
C ARG A 153 5.28 23.30 -2.76
N ILE A 154 5.32 22.57 -3.88
CA ILE A 154 5.08 21.14 -4.22
C ILE A 154 6.39 20.36 -4.49
N PRO A 155 6.43 19.03 -4.76
CA PRO A 155 7.58 18.44 -5.44
C PRO A 155 7.56 18.81 -6.93
N VAL A 156 8.74 18.93 -7.52
CA VAL A 156 8.92 19.13 -8.97
C VAL A 156 9.25 17.78 -9.61
N TYR A 157 8.67 17.51 -10.77
CA TYR A 157 9.00 16.39 -11.62
C TYR A 157 9.42 16.92 -12.99
N ASP A 158 10.36 16.22 -13.61
CA ASP A 158 10.88 16.42 -14.97
C ASP A 158 9.89 15.94 -16.06
N ILE A 159 8.95 15.06 -15.71
CA ILE A 159 7.90 14.57 -16.60
C ILE A 159 6.53 15.22 -16.33
N PRO A 160 5.73 15.53 -17.38
CA PRO A 160 4.38 16.05 -17.23
C PRO A 160 3.41 14.97 -16.72
N PHE A 161 2.27 15.40 -16.17
CA PHE A 161 1.20 14.46 -15.82
C PHE A 161 0.46 13.97 -17.07
N ILE A 162 0.27 12.66 -17.14
CA ILE A 162 -0.35 11.94 -18.28
C ILE A 162 -1.87 12.20 -18.37
N SER A 163 -2.48 12.70 -17.28
CA SER A 163 -3.94 12.83 -17.15
C SER A 163 -4.37 14.27 -16.87
N ASN A 164 -5.59 14.60 -17.29
CA ASN A 164 -6.24 15.87 -17.00
C ASN A 164 -6.95 15.88 -15.64
N PHE A 165 -7.24 17.08 -15.13
CA PHE A 165 -8.01 17.28 -13.91
C PHE A 165 -9.44 16.73 -14.03
N GLN A 166 -9.97 16.19 -12.93
CA GLN A 166 -11.38 15.77 -12.82
C GLN A 166 -11.89 16.07 -11.41
N PHE A 167 -13.01 16.82 -11.28
CA PHE A 167 -13.51 17.34 -10.02
C PHE A 167 -13.76 16.26 -8.94
N LYS A 168 -14.30 15.09 -9.31
CA LYS A 168 -14.52 13.96 -8.38
C LYS A 168 -13.26 13.51 -7.64
N TYR A 169 -12.08 13.69 -8.24
CA TYR A 169 -10.81 13.36 -7.61
C TYR A 169 -10.33 14.43 -6.64
N LEU A 170 -10.73 15.69 -6.81
CA LEU A 170 -10.49 16.76 -5.82
C LEU A 170 -11.26 16.49 -4.52
N ILE A 171 -12.54 16.13 -4.64
CA ILE A 171 -13.36 15.71 -3.49
C ILE A 171 -12.71 14.52 -2.76
N ARG A 172 -12.22 13.52 -3.50
CA ARG A 172 -11.49 12.38 -2.91
C ARG A 172 -10.21 12.80 -2.20
N GLU A 173 -9.45 13.76 -2.73
CA GLU A 173 -8.23 14.24 -2.07
C GLU A 173 -8.50 15.14 -0.86
N ILE A 174 -9.62 15.88 -0.86
CA ILE A 174 -10.11 16.59 0.34
C ILE A 174 -10.47 15.57 1.42
N HIS A 175 -11.24 14.53 1.08
CA HIS A 175 -11.53 13.43 2.00
C HIS A 175 -10.24 12.80 2.55
N ASN A 176 -9.30 12.41 1.68
CA ASN A 176 -8.01 11.85 2.10
C ASN A 176 -7.20 12.82 2.98
N TYR A 177 -7.33 14.14 2.77
CA TYR A 177 -6.69 15.15 3.63
C TYR A 177 -7.32 15.19 5.03
N VAL A 178 -8.65 15.13 5.11
CA VAL A 178 -9.39 15.06 6.38
C VAL A 178 -9.10 13.74 7.11
N SER A 179 -9.11 12.59 6.43
CA SER A 179 -8.74 11.30 7.03
C SER A 179 -7.32 11.34 7.63
N ARG A 180 -6.34 11.89 6.90
CA ARG A 180 -4.96 12.06 7.41
C ARG A 180 -4.88 13.02 8.60
N PHE A 181 -5.74 14.04 8.66
CA PHE A 181 -5.85 14.92 9.81
C PHE A 181 -6.38 14.15 11.03
N ILE A 182 -7.50 13.43 10.89
CA ILE A 182 -8.09 12.57 11.94
C ILE A 182 -7.05 11.54 12.44
N GLY A 183 -6.37 10.84 11.54
CA GLY A 183 -5.34 9.86 11.90
C GLY A 183 -4.14 10.45 12.65
N LYS A 184 -3.82 11.73 12.44
CA LYS A 184 -2.71 12.42 13.13
C LYS A 184 -3.01 12.72 14.60
N TYR A 185 -4.26 12.96 14.98
CA TYR A 185 -4.61 13.42 16.34
C TYR A 185 -5.31 12.31 17.14
N PRO A 186 -4.68 11.77 18.21
CA PRO A 186 -5.26 10.68 18.99
C PRO A 186 -6.64 10.98 19.59
N SER A 187 -6.91 12.24 19.93
CA SER A 187 -8.22 12.71 20.39
C SER A 187 -9.36 12.53 19.37
N LEU A 188 -9.04 12.31 18.09
CA LEU A 188 -10.02 12.09 17.01
C LEU A 188 -10.12 10.61 16.59
N TRP A 189 -9.35 9.70 17.20
CA TRP A 189 -9.33 8.28 16.81
C TRP A 189 -10.66 7.55 17.04
N PHE A 190 -11.54 8.06 17.90
CA PHE A 190 -12.90 7.54 18.04
C PHE A 190 -13.70 7.64 16.72
N ILE A 191 -13.45 8.66 15.90
CA ILE A 191 -14.07 8.81 14.57
C ILE A 191 -13.67 7.65 13.67
N ILE A 192 -12.41 7.21 13.73
CA ILE A 192 -11.92 6.08 12.94
C ILE A 192 -12.63 4.79 13.40
N LYS A 193 -12.85 4.60 14.72
CA LYS A 193 -13.62 3.45 15.23
C LYS A 193 -15.10 3.48 14.85
N ILE A 194 -15.73 4.65 14.74
CA ILE A 194 -17.14 4.79 14.29
C ILE A 194 -17.26 4.51 12.78
N LEU A 195 -16.28 4.92 11.98
CA LEU A 195 -16.24 4.62 10.55
C LEU A 195 -15.86 3.16 10.24
N ASP A 196 -15.25 2.47 11.21
CA ASP A 196 -14.87 1.06 11.23
C ASP A 196 -16.04 0.14 11.65
N ASN A 197 -17.27 0.49 11.27
CA ASN A 197 -18.49 -0.28 11.59
C ASN A 197 -18.57 -1.60 10.78
N SER A 198 -17.64 -2.51 11.05
CA SER A 198 -17.67 -3.90 10.60
C SER A 198 -17.94 -4.85 11.78
N GLU A 199 -19.16 -4.80 12.30
CA GLU A 199 -19.88 -6.04 12.67
C GLU A 199 -20.36 -6.80 11.42
N SER A 200 -20.13 -6.22 10.24
CA SER A 200 -20.37 -6.78 8.90
C SER A 200 -19.09 -7.35 8.28
N CYS A 201 -18.61 -8.48 8.80
CA CYS A 201 -17.85 -9.48 8.02
C CYS A 201 -17.84 -10.85 8.71
#